data_AF-A0A6C8H2M7-F1
#
_entry.id   AF-A0A6C8H2M7-F1
#
_cell.length_a   1.000
_cell.length_b   1.000
_cell.length_c   1.000
_cell.angle_alpha   90.00
_cell.angle_beta   90.00
_cell.angle_gamma   90.00
#
_symmetry.space_group_name_H-M   'P 1'
#
loop_
_entity.id
_entity.type
_entity.pdbx_description
1 polymer ?
#
loop_
_entity_poly.entity_id
_entity_poly.type
_entity_poly.pdbx_seq_one_letter_code
_entity_poly.pdbx_strand_id
1 'polypeptide(L)'
;AIWLRKEEEEGFQRCPDIVLSSFLNGLIYEKRGKDEAAPALTAERRLNNNIVLKKLRIAFSLKTDDILAILTGQLFRVSMPEITAMMRAPDHKNFRECGDQFMRYFLRGLAAREHAAK
;
A
#
# COMPACT_ATOMS: atom_id res chain seq x y z
N ALA A 1 4.87 -10.59 -17.79
CA ALA A 1 5.78 -9.66 -17.11
C ALA A 1 6.61 -10.43 -16.08
N ILE A 2 7.94 -10.31 -16.10
CA ILE A 2 8.85 -11.09 -15.23
C ILE A 2 8.59 -10.92 -13.72
N TRP A 3 8.10 -9.75 -13.31
CA TRP A 3 7.76 -9.43 -11.91
C TRP A 3 6.41 -9.96 -11.42
N LEU A 4 5.62 -10.58 -12.30
CA LEU A 4 4.33 -11.19 -11.95
C LEU A 4 4.40 -12.73 -11.90
N ARG A 5 5.57 -13.30 -12.25
CA ARG A 5 5.82 -14.73 -12.13
C ARG A 5 5.87 -15.11 -10.65
N LYS A 6 5.48 -16.34 -10.33
CA LYS A 6 5.67 -16.88 -8.98
C LYS A 6 7.15 -17.16 -8.72
N GLU A 7 7.55 -17.23 -7.46
CA GLU A 7 8.96 -17.41 -7.08
C GLU A 7 9.55 -18.73 -7.62
N GLU A 8 8.71 -19.75 -7.76
CA GLU A 8 9.05 -21.07 -8.28
C GLU A 8 9.06 -21.16 -9.83
N GLU A 9 8.61 -20.13 -10.54
CA GLU A 9 8.54 -20.16 -12.01
C GLU A 9 9.87 -19.73 -12.66
N GLU A 10 10.24 -20.41 -13.75
CA GLU A 10 11.44 -20.07 -14.51
C GLU A 10 11.44 -18.59 -14.94
N GLY A 11 12.56 -17.91 -14.76
CA GLY A 11 12.71 -16.49 -15.09
C GLY A 11 11.98 -15.53 -14.15
N PHE A 12 11.58 -15.98 -12.96
CA PHE A 12 11.20 -15.11 -11.85
C PHE A 12 12.29 -14.07 -11.57
N GLN A 13 11.89 -12.83 -11.39
CA GLN A 13 12.76 -11.77 -10.88
C GLN A 13 12.02 -10.99 -9.81
N ARG A 14 12.69 -10.76 -8.67
CA ARG A 14 12.17 -9.87 -7.64
C ARG A 14 12.08 -8.45 -8.18
N CYS A 15 10.92 -7.82 -8.01
CA CYS A 15 10.73 -6.41 -8.39
C CYS A 15 11.64 -5.52 -7.51
N PRO A 16 12.52 -4.69 -8.09
CA PRO A 16 13.32 -3.76 -7.31
C PRO A 16 12.45 -2.71 -6.60
N ASP A 17 12.78 -2.39 -5.35
CA ASP A 17 12.02 -1.43 -4.53
C ASP A 17 11.83 -0.07 -5.22
N ILE A 18 12.86 0.42 -5.89
CA ILE A 18 12.80 1.70 -6.61
C ILE A 18 11.79 1.69 -7.76
N VAL A 19 11.65 0.54 -8.44
CA VAL A 19 10.69 0.35 -9.52
C VAL A 19 9.28 0.30 -8.94
N LEU A 20 9.06 -0.51 -7.91
CA LEU A 20 7.76 -0.60 -7.23
C LEU A 20 7.33 0.75 -6.64
N SER A 21 8.27 1.51 -6.06
CA SER A 21 8.00 2.84 -5.52
C SER A 21 7.59 3.81 -6.63
N SER A 22 8.29 3.79 -7.76
CA SER A 22 7.97 4.62 -8.92
C SER A 22 6.59 4.27 -9.49
N PHE A 23 6.26 2.98 -9.57
CA PHE A 23 4.93 2.51 -9.95
C PHE A 23 3.84 3.04 -9.01
N LEU A 24 4.03 2.93 -7.69
CA LEU A 24 3.06 3.42 -6.71
C LEU A 24 2.89 4.94 -6.76
N ASN A 25 3.96 5.70 -7.03
CA ASN A 25 3.87 7.14 -7.27
C ASN A 25 3.06 7.45 -8.54
N GLY A 26 3.32 6.71 -9.63
CA GLY A 26 2.54 6.80 -10.87
C GLY A 26 1.06 6.52 -10.65
N LEU A 27 0.73 5.49 -9.87
CA LEU A 27 -0.65 5.15 -9.49
C LEU A 27 -1.32 6.26 -8.68
N ILE A 28 -0.59 6.93 -7.78
CA ILE A 28 -1.11 8.12 -7.07
C ILE A 28 -1.45 9.22 -8.08
N TYR A 29 -0.54 9.54 -9.00
CA TYR A 29 -0.80 10.59 -10.00
C TYR A 29 -1.95 10.24 -10.93
N GLU A 30 -2.06 8.99 -11.36
CA GLU A 30 -3.16 8.52 -12.20
C GLU A 30 -4.51 8.71 -11.50
N LYS A 31 -4.63 8.35 -10.22
CA LYS A 31 -5.91 8.40 -9.49
C LYS A 31 -6.23 9.75 -8.86
N ARG A 32 -5.22 10.53 -8.50
CA ARG A 32 -5.38 11.79 -7.72
C ARG A 32 -5.06 13.04 -8.52
N GLY A 33 -4.43 12.89 -9.68
CA GLY A 33 -3.85 13.99 -10.44
C GLY A 33 -2.48 14.41 -9.90
N LYS A 34 -1.75 15.16 -10.72
CA LYS A 34 -0.50 15.81 -10.35
C LYS A 34 -0.78 17.27 -10.02
N ASP A 35 -0.32 17.73 -8.87
CA ASP A 35 -0.32 19.14 -8.51
C ASP A 35 1.02 19.76 -8.95
N GLU A 36 0.99 20.69 -9.90
CA GLU A 36 2.20 21.37 -10.40
C GLU A 36 2.82 22.32 -9.37
N ALA A 37 2.07 22.74 -8.34
CA ALA A 37 2.60 23.56 -7.25
C ALA A 37 3.27 22.72 -6.15
N ALA A 38 2.98 21.43 -6.08
CA ALA A 38 3.55 20.51 -5.10
C ALA A 38 4.85 19.88 -5.63
N PRO A 39 5.82 19.57 -4.73
CA PRO A 39 7.00 18.82 -5.14
C PRO A 39 6.62 17.44 -5.69
N ALA A 40 7.38 16.97 -6.68
CA ALA A 40 7.21 15.63 -7.22
C ALA A 40 7.43 14.56 -6.12
N LEU A 41 6.66 13.47 -6.20
CA LEU A 41 6.78 12.35 -5.28
C LEU A 41 8.13 11.65 -5.51
N THR A 42 8.98 11.66 -4.50
CA THR A 42 10.27 10.97 -4.53
C THR A 42 10.05 9.46 -4.50
N ALA A 43 10.75 8.74 -5.37
CA ALA A 43 10.79 7.28 -5.31
C ALA A 43 11.76 6.81 -4.22
N GLU A 44 11.28 6.02 -3.27
CA GLU A 44 12.09 5.47 -2.20
C GLU A 44 12.98 4.33 -2.70
N ARG A 45 14.26 4.35 -2.29
CA ARG A 45 15.23 3.28 -2.61
C ARG A 45 15.03 2.01 -1.78
N ARG A 46 14.30 2.11 -0.67
CA ARG A 46 13.94 0.99 0.19
C ARG A 46 12.45 1.09 0.50
N LEU A 47 11.72 0.03 0.23
CA LEU A 47 10.30 -0.06 0.52
C LEU A 47 10.05 -0.98 1.71
N ASN A 48 9.02 -0.64 2.47
CA ASN A 48 8.41 -1.51 3.46
C ASN A 48 6.89 -1.37 3.37
N ASN A 49 6.19 -2.26 4.07
CA ASN A 49 4.73 -2.29 4.03
C ASN A 49 4.09 -0.99 4.55
N ASN A 50 4.68 -0.29 5.52
CA ASN A 50 4.14 1.00 5.97
C ASN A 50 4.16 2.05 4.84
N ILE A 51 5.23 2.10 4.04
CA ILE A 51 5.34 3.00 2.89
C ILE A 51 4.31 2.60 1.82
N VAL A 52 4.24 1.32 1.47
CA VAL A 52 3.28 0.80 0.48
C VAL A 52 1.84 1.11 0.92
N LEU A 53 1.50 0.85 2.19
CA LEU A 53 0.18 1.11 2.76
C LEU A 53 -0.18 2.60 2.68
N LYS A 54 0.76 3.50 3.01
CA LYS A 54 0.55 4.95 2.89
C LYS A 54 0.30 5.39 1.45
N LYS A 55 1.08 4.88 0.49
CA LYS A 55 0.92 5.22 -0.92
C LYS A 55 -0.42 4.73 -1.48
N LEU A 56 -0.79 3.49 -1.18
CA LEU A 56 -2.10 2.93 -1.58
C LEU A 56 -3.26 3.70 -0.93
N ARG A 57 -3.16 4.04 0.36
CA ARG A 57 -4.16 4.88 1.04
C ARG A 57 -4.38 6.19 0.30
N ILE A 58 -3.30 6.87 -0.11
CA ILE A 58 -3.37 8.13 -0.86
C ILE A 58 -3.99 7.90 -2.25
N ALA A 59 -3.49 6.91 -3.00
CA ALA A 59 -3.95 6.62 -4.35
C ALA A 59 -5.46 6.36 -4.41
N PHE A 60 -5.98 5.59 -3.47
CA PHE A 60 -7.40 5.22 -3.39
C PHE A 60 -8.23 6.13 -2.46
N SER A 61 -7.66 7.23 -1.97
CA SER A 61 -8.33 8.21 -1.10
C SER A 61 -8.97 7.61 0.16
N LEU A 62 -8.34 6.57 0.71
CA LEU A 62 -8.90 5.80 1.81
C LEU A 62 -8.73 6.56 3.14
N LYS A 63 -9.80 6.59 3.92
CA LYS A 63 -9.76 6.97 5.34
C LYS A 63 -9.37 5.77 6.20
N THR A 64 -9.06 6.01 7.47
CA THR A 64 -8.77 4.91 8.42
C THR A 64 -9.95 3.93 8.51
N ASP A 65 -11.18 4.44 8.50
CA ASP A 65 -12.40 3.62 8.54
C ASP A 65 -12.56 2.77 7.28
N ASP A 66 -12.14 3.26 6.12
CA ASP A 66 -12.13 2.47 4.88
C ASP A 66 -11.17 1.29 4.98
N ILE A 67 -9.97 1.51 5.53
CA ILE A 67 -8.98 0.45 5.73
C ILE A 67 -9.50 -0.59 6.73
N LEU A 68 -10.14 -0.14 7.81
CA LEU A 68 -10.77 -1.02 8.79
C LEU A 68 -11.88 -1.85 8.16
N ALA A 69 -12.75 -1.24 7.35
CA ALA A 69 -13.84 -1.92 6.66
C ALA A 69 -13.30 -2.96 5.66
N ILE A 70 -12.27 -2.62 4.89
CA ILE A 70 -11.60 -3.53 3.96
C ILE A 70 -11.09 -4.78 4.69
N LEU A 71 -10.42 -4.61 5.84
CA LEU A 71 -9.84 -5.72 6.59
C LEU A 71 -10.90 -6.54 7.32
N THR A 72 -11.91 -5.89 7.87
CA THR A 72 -13.07 -6.54 8.49
C THR A 72 -13.79 -7.44 7.48
N GLY A 73 -13.97 -6.97 6.24
CA GLY A 73 -14.54 -7.75 5.15
C GLY A 73 -13.69 -8.97 4.75
N GLN A 74 -12.42 -9.01 5.14
CA GLN A 74 -11.52 -10.15 4.95
C GLN A 74 -11.41 -11.03 6.21
N LEU A 75 -12.24 -10.79 7.22
CA LEU A 75 -12.21 -11.44 8.54
C LEU A 75 -10.86 -11.27 9.26
N PHE A 76 -10.10 -10.23 8.90
CA PHE A 76 -8.84 -9.90 9.56
C PHE A 76 -9.11 -8.97 10.74
N ARG A 77 -8.80 -9.43 11.95
CA ARG A 77 -9.00 -8.65 13.18
C ARG A 77 -7.91 -7.59 13.31
N VAL A 78 -8.32 -6.33 13.28
CA VAL A 78 -7.46 -5.18 13.56
C VAL A 78 -8.30 -4.04 14.13
N SER A 79 -7.71 -3.18 14.93
CA SER A 79 -8.36 -1.99 15.49
C SER A 79 -7.91 -0.69 14.81
N MET A 80 -8.72 0.37 14.90
CA MET A 80 -8.32 1.69 14.39
C MET A 80 -7.01 2.23 14.98
N PRO A 81 -6.72 2.08 16.28
CA PRO A 81 -5.43 2.50 16.85
C PRO A 81 -4.24 1.79 16.20
N GLU A 82 -4.36 0.50 15.88
CA GLU A 82 -3.31 -0.25 15.19
C GLU A 82 -3.07 0.26 13.77
N ILE A 83 -4.14 0.50 13.00
CA ILE A 83 -4.04 1.09 11.66
C ILE A 83 -3.36 2.46 11.74
N THR A 84 -3.78 3.28 12.70
CA THR A 84 -3.21 4.61 12.91
C THR A 84 -1.72 4.52 13.29
N ALA A 85 -1.34 3.58 14.16
CA ALA A 85 0.04 3.32 14.54
C ALA A 85 0.93 2.98 13.33
N MET A 86 0.42 2.16 12.39
CA MET A 86 1.11 1.84 11.13
C MET A 86 1.30 3.03 10.20
N MET A 87 0.48 4.07 10.33
CA MET A 87 0.56 5.29 9.52
C MET A 87 1.47 6.36 10.13
N ARG A 88 1.98 6.18 11.36
CA ARG A 88 2.85 7.17 12.00
C ARG A 88 4.24 7.21 11.35
N ALA A 89 5.01 8.25 11.67
CA ALA A 89 6.42 8.33 11.30
C ALA A 89 7.22 7.28 12.10
N PRO A 90 8.31 6.71 11.54
CA PRO A 90 9.06 5.62 12.18
C PRO A 90 9.68 5.97 13.55
N ASP A 91 9.95 7.25 13.79
CA ASP A 91 10.51 7.81 15.02
C ASP A 91 9.46 8.08 16.12
N HIS A 92 8.18 7.97 15.79
CA HIS A 92 7.10 8.25 16.73
C HIS A 92 6.94 7.12 17.76
N LYS A 93 6.82 7.43 19.06
CA LYS A 93 6.69 6.45 20.17
C LYS A 93 5.66 5.33 19.99
N ASN A 94 4.52 5.63 19.35
CA ASN A 94 3.44 4.70 19.04
C ASN A 94 3.49 4.18 17.58
N PHE A 95 4.63 4.26 16.90
CA PHE A 95 4.81 3.67 15.58
C PHE A 95 4.71 2.15 15.68
N ARG A 96 4.11 1.53 14.67
CA ARG A 96 4.07 0.08 14.54
C ARG A 96 4.40 -0.33 13.12
N GLU A 97 5.26 -1.31 12.96
CA GLU A 97 5.55 -1.89 11.65
C GLU A 97 4.32 -2.61 11.09
N CYS A 98 4.11 -2.45 9.79
CA CYS A 98 3.07 -3.13 9.05
C CYS A 98 3.58 -4.50 8.60
N GLY A 99 3.01 -5.58 9.13
CA GLY A 99 3.44 -6.94 8.80
C GLY A 99 2.86 -7.44 7.47
N ASP A 100 3.50 -8.45 6.88
CA ASP A 100 3.11 -9.02 5.58
C ASP A 100 1.70 -9.60 5.59
N GLN A 101 1.26 -10.18 6.71
CA GLN A 101 -0.09 -10.74 6.82
C GLN A 101 -1.16 -9.65 6.73
N PHE A 102 -0.94 -8.51 7.38
CA PHE A 102 -1.81 -7.35 7.27
C PHE A 102 -1.87 -6.89 5.82
N MET A 103 -0.70 -6.71 5.19
CA MET A 103 -0.61 -6.22 3.82
C MET A 103 -1.31 -7.18 2.83
N ARG A 104 -1.13 -8.49 3.00
CA ARG A 104 -1.79 -9.52 2.18
C ARG A 104 -3.31 -9.42 2.23
N TYR A 105 -3.89 -9.37 3.44
CA TYR A 105 -5.34 -9.24 3.58
C TYR A 105 -5.86 -7.89 3.09
N PHE A 106 -5.12 -6.81 3.36
CA PHE A 106 -5.46 -5.48 2.87
C PHE A 106 -5.52 -5.44 1.34
N LEU A 107 -4.49 -5.93 0.64
CA LEU A 107 -4.44 -5.96 -0.83
C LEU A 107 -5.56 -6.81 -1.43
N ARG A 108 -5.83 -7.98 -0.85
CA ARG A 108 -6.94 -8.85 -1.30
C ARG A 108 -8.29 -8.16 -1.14
N GLY A 109 -8.53 -7.51 0.00
CA GLY A 109 -9.76 -6.78 0.27
C GLY A 109 -9.90 -5.52 -0.61
N LEU A 110 -8.80 -4.78 -0.83
CA LEU A 110 -8.79 -3.61 -1.71
C LEU A 110 -9.13 -4.00 -3.15
N ALA A 111 -8.50 -5.06 -3.68
CA ALA A 111 -8.80 -5.56 -5.03
C ALA A 111 -10.27 -5.98 -5.17
N ALA A 112 -10.82 -6.67 -4.17
CA ALA A 112 -12.24 -7.04 -4.17
C ALA A 112 -13.17 -5.81 -4.19
N ARG A 113 -12.87 -4.79 -3.38
CA ARG A 113 -13.62 -3.51 -3.35
C ARG A 113 -13.59 -2.79 -4.69
N GLU A 114 -12.41 -2.68 -5.31
CA GLU A 114 -12.25 -1.98 -6.60
C GLU A 114 -12.86 -2.75 -7.78
N HIS A 115 -12.92 -4.08 -7.70
CA HIS A 115 -13.60 -4.89 -8.72
C HIS A 115 -15.12 -4.84 -8.60
N ALA A 116 -15.66 -4.74 -7.39
CA ALA A 116 -17.11 -4.62 -7.16
C ALA A 116 -17.66 -3.22 -7.50
N ALA A 117 -16.80 -2.21 -7.56
CA ALA A 117 -17.17 -0.84 -7.93
C ALA A 117 -17.22 -0.60 -9.45
N LYS A 118 -16.86 -1.61 -10.26
CA LYS A 118 -16.99 -1.61 -11.73
C LYS A 118 -18.31 -2.27 -12.14
#